data_AF-A0A2G6GGL9-F1
#
_entry.id   AF-A0A2G6GGL9-F1
#
_cell.length_a   1.000
_cell.length_b   1.000
_cell.length_c   1.000
_cell.angle_alpha   90.00
_cell.angle_beta   90.00
_cell.angle_gamma   90.00
#
_symmetry.space_group_name_H-M   'P 1'
#
loop_
_entity.id
_entity.type
_entity.pdbx_description
1 polymer ?
#
loop_
_entity_poly.entity_id
_entity_poly.type
_entity_poly.pdbx_seq_one_letter_code
_entity_poly.pdbx_strand_id
1 'polypeptide(L)'
;MRKSQIPQEALDLIIKLLKEKDENEHSYADIAKIVRTVNGYPATRQGVRSVYRRYILGTHQTRDKLDEVVKNNPKSFDMDAVSSWRDNVPVEVDGNYMVSGDKHLPFTVAGYLPFLVEVAAEYDIVAHFDIGDFTDQLALSFFDKPYEAESAYSEFTRAWAMAESYYQAFPDTYMCAGNHDVRYLRQAVKVGLPEPFVRTLEEIMDMPPTWSVNNSYIVNGDTLIEHGTSAGKKATYTRAMMIGMNVIQGHTHNYGGVEYINDGFKQRWALNVGCGIDYNSYAARYARNFPHKPTLGCGVVVDGIPMFIPFRG
;
A
#
# COMPACT_ATOMS: atom_id res chain seq x y z
N MET A 1 -31.69 27.62 32.56
CA MET A 1 -31.42 26.90 33.84
C MET A 1 -30.06 26.21 33.74
N ARG A 2 -29.09 26.59 34.57
CA ARG A 2 -27.78 25.90 34.62
C ARG A 2 -28.00 24.50 35.22
N LYS A 3 -27.54 23.45 34.53
CA LYS A 3 -27.56 22.08 35.08
C LYS A 3 -26.74 22.08 36.37
N SER A 4 -27.37 21.82 37.51
CA SER A 4 -26.68 21.73 38.80
C SER A 4 -25.64 20.61 38.74
N GLN A 5 -24.36 20.96 38.71
CA GLN A 5 -23.28 20.00 38.92
C GLN A 5 -23.33 19.56 40.39
N ILE A 6 -23.18 18.25 40.63
CA ILE A 6 -23.04 17.71 41.98
C ILE A 6 -21.73 18.26 42.54
N PRO A 7 -21.71 18.89 43.73
CA PRO A 7 -20.49 19.39 44.35
C PRO A 7 -19.45 18.26 44.51
N GLN A 8 -18.17 18.58 44.36
CA GLN A 8 -17.08 17.59 44.38
C GLN A 8 -17.04 16.80 45.70
N GLU A 9 -17.27 17.47 46.83
CA GLU A 9 -17.34 16.85 48.17
C GLU A 9 -18.44 15.77 48.26
N ALA A 10 -19.57 15.99 47.59
CA ALA A 10 -20.65 15.02 47.52
C ALA A 10 -20.28 13.82 46.66
N LEU A 11 -19.52 14.05 45.59
CA LEU A 11 -18.98 13.01 44.72
C LEU A 11 -18.00 12.11 45.48
N ASP A 12 -17.12 12.70 46.28
CA ASP A 12 -16.09 12.00 47.04
C ASP A 12 -16.70 11.13 48.14
N LEU A 13 -17.77 11.60 48.80
CA LEU A 13 -18.52 10.81 49.78
C LEU A 13 -19.27 9.63 49.14
N ILE A 14 -19.87 9.82 47.96
CA ILE A 14 -20.50 8.73 47.19
C ILE A 14 -19.46 7.67 46.83
N ILE A 15 -18.27 8.09 46.37
CA ILE A 15 -17.17 7.19 46.04
C ILE A 15 -16.69 6.42 47.27
N LYS A 16 -16.58 7.07 48.43
CA LYS A 16 -16.21 6.41 49.69
C LYS A 16 -17.22 5.34 50.09
N LEU A 17 -18.52 5.66 50.04
CA LEU A 17 -19.59 4.72 50.40
C LEU A 17 -19.70 3.51 49.44
N LEU A 18 -19.38 3.70 48.17
CA LEU A 18 -19.31 2.62 47.17
C LEU A 18 -18.08 1.70 47.37
N LYS A 19 -17.03 2.18 48.03
CA LYS A 19 -15.82 1.39 48.36
C LYS A 19 -15.97 0.56 49.63
N GLU A 20 -16.85 0.97 50.54
CA GLU A 20 -17.05 0.33 51.84
C GLU A 20 -18.02 -0.87 51.80
N LYS A 21 -18.65 -1.16 50.66
CA LYS A 21 -19.51 -2.33 50.46
C LYS A 21 -19.04 -3.18 49.28
N ASP A 22 -19.20 -4.50 49.43
CA ASP A 22 -18.73 -5.54 48.50
C ASP A 22 -19.28 -5.36 47.07
N GLU A 23 -18.42 -5.55 46.05
CA GLU A 23 -18.61 -5.06 44.67
C GLU A 23 -19.78 -5.71 43.91
N ASN A 24 -20.36 -6.79 44.44
CA ASN A 24 -21.38 -7.59 43.76
C ASN A 24 -22.84 -7.34 44.21
N GLU A 25 -23.09 -6.38 45.10
CA GLU A 25 -24.44 -6.18 45.70
C GLU A 25 -24.98 -4.75 45.58
N HIS A 26 -24.84 -4.11 44.42
CA HIS A 26 -25.44 -2.79 44.20
C HIS A 26 -26.55 -2.82 43.15
N SER A 27 -27.80 -2.74 43.62
CA SER A 27 -28.92 -2.39 42.74
C SER A 27 -28.89 -0.88 42.45
N TYR A 28 -29.41 -0.48 41.29
CA TYR A 28 -29.55 0.93 40.91
C TYR A 28 -30.35 1.76 41.94
N ALA A 29 -31.16 1.10 42.77
CA ALA A 29 -31.96 1.72 43.83
C ALA A 29 -31.12 2.15 45.04
N ASP A 30 -30.05 1.42 45.38
CA ASP A 30 -29.21 1.71 46.54
C ASP A 30 -28.33 2.95 46.31
N ILE A 31 -27.78 3.05 45.11
CA ILE A 31 -27.01 4.22 44.65
C ILE A 31 -27.91 5.46 44.59
N ALA A 32 -29.15 5.33 44.12
CA ALA A 32 -30.11 6.43 44.09
C ALA A 32 -30.51 6.91 45.51
N LYS A 33 -30.48 6.02 46.51
CA LYS A 33 -30.74 6.36 47.91
C LYS A 33 -29.59 7.18 48.51
N ILE A 34 -28.34 6.76 48.28
CA ILE A 34 -27.13 7.44 48.75
C ILE A 34 -27.01 8.85 48.17
N VAL A 35 -27.33 9.03 46.88
CA VAL A 35 -27.23 10.34 46.22
C VAL A 35 -28.30 11.32 46.73
N ARG A 36 -29.45 10.85 47.24
CA ARG A 36 -30.47 11.71 47.87
C ARG A 36 -30.03 12.27 49.23
N THR A 37 -29.19 11.54 49.98
CA THR A 37 -28.81 11.90 51.34
C THR A 37 -27.74 12.99 51.41
N VAL A 38 -26.96 13.19 50.35
CA VAL A 38 -25.73 14.01 50.43
C VAL A 38 -25.95 15.50 50.14
N ASN A 39 -27.09 15.92 49.56
CA ASN A 39 -27.32 17.36 49.33
C ASN A 39 -28.78 17.81 49.14
N GLY A 40 -29.78 17.00 49.53
CA GLY A 40 -31.19 17.43 49.52
C GLY A 40 -31.82 17.71 48.14
N TYR A 41 -31.10 17.50 47.03
CA TYR A 41 -31.62 17.61 45.67
C TYR A 41 -31.85 16.24 45.03
N PRO A 42 -32.95 16.01 44.30
CA PRO A 42 -33.19 14.76 43.59
C PRO A 42 -32.22 14.62 42.41
N ALA A 43 -31.27 13.70 42.51
CA ALA A 43 -30.37 13.39 41.39
C ALA A 43 -31.13 12.85 40.19
N THR A 44 -30.79 13.38 39.01
CA THR A 44 -31.34 12.88 37.75
C THR A 44 -30.72 11.53 37.39
N ARG A 45 -31.50 10.66 36.73
CA ARG A 45 -31.06 9.33 36.27
C ARG A 45 -29.77 9.37 35.43
N GLN A 46 -29.56 10.48 34.73
CA GLN A 46 -28.37 10.72 33.90
C GLN A 46 -27.13 11.07 34.73
N GLY A 47 -27.29 11.83 35.82
CA GLY A 47 -26.20 12.17 36.75
C GLY A 47 -25.64 10.93 37.44
N VAL A 48 -26.52 10.06 37.94
CA VAL A 48 -26.13 8.79 38.58
C VAL A 48 -25.41 7.87 37.60
N ARG A 49 -25.88 7.77 36.35
CA ARG A 49 -25.23 6.98 35.28
C ARG A 49 -23.83 7.48 34.92
N SER A 50 -23.59 8.79 34.95
CA SER A 50 -22.28 9.38 34.67
C SER A 50 -21.25 9.06 35.75
N VAL A 51 -21.67 9.07 37.02
CA VAL A 51 -20.81 8.71 38.16
C VAL A 51 -20.50 7.21 38.14
N TYR A 52 -21.51 6.36 37.91
CA TYR A 52 -21.34 4.91 37.77
C TYR A 52 -20.40 4.56 36.61
N ARG A 53 -20.54 5.19 35.43
CA ARG A 53 -19.61 4.99 34.30
C ARG A 53 -18.19 5.43 34.63
N ARG A 54 -18.00 6.56 35.31
CA ARG A 54 -16.65 7.00 35.71
C ARG A 54 -16.02 6.08 36.75
N TYR A 55 -16.82 5.47 37.61
CA TYR A 55 -16.32 4.56 38.64
C TYR A 55 -16.01 3.16 38.07
N ILE A 56 -16.94 2.58 37.31
CA ILE A 56 -16.79 1.22 36.74
C ILE A 56 -15.84 1.22 35.52
N LEU A 57 -15.89 2.24 34.66
CA LEU A 57 -15.06 2.31 33.44
C LEU A 57 -13.77 3.12 33.62
N GLY A 58 -13.63 3.84 34.75
CA GLY A 58 -12.49 4.73 35.01
C GLY A 58 -11.45 4.18 35.98
N THR A 59 -11.65 3.00 36.56
CA THR A 59 -10.64 2.35 37.41
C THR A 59 -9.65 1.53 36.57
N HIS A 60 -8.53 2.20 36.25
CA HIS A 60 -7.16 1.67 36.14
C HIS A 60 -6.76 0.67 35.06
N GLN A 61 -7.65 0.01 34.30
CA GLN A 61 -7.16 -0.93 33.27
C GLN A 61 -6.92 -0.32 31.89
N THR A 62 -7.58 0.76 31.52
CA THR A 62 -7.50 1.31 30.15
C THR A 62 -6.37 2.32 29.97
N ARG A 63 -6.04 3.09 31.00
CA ARG A 63 -5.00 4.12 30.94
C ARG A 63 -3.59 3.53 31.05
N ASP A 64 -3.37 2.61 31.99
CA ASP A 64 -2.06 1.97 32.15
C ASP A 64 -1.73 1.08 30.93
N LYS A 65 -2.73 0.38 30.36
CA LYS A 65 -2.57 -0.32 29.07
C LYS A 65 -2.33 0.65 27.91
N LEU A 66 -2.99 1.82 27.87
CA LEU A 66 -2.70 2.82 26.84
C LEU A 66 -1.29 3.39 26.99
N ASP A 67 -0.86 3.70 28.21
CA ASP A 67 0.46 4.29 28.48
C ASP A 67 1.59 3.27 28.27
N GLU A 68 1.33 1.98 28.54
CA GLU A 68 2.23 0.86 28.24
C GLU A 68 2.28 0.59 26.72
N VAL A 69 1.14 0.64 26.02
CA VAL A 69 1.08 0.60 24.55
C VAL A 69 1.77 1.81 23.93
N VAL A 70 1.62 3.01 24.48
CA VAL A 70 2.25 4.25 23.99
C VAL A 70 3.76 4.28 24.30
N LYS A 71 4.20 3.68 25.41
CA LYS A 71 5.63 3.52 25.73
C LYS A 71 6.31 2.46 24.85
N ASN A 72 5.56 1.44 24.42
CA ASN A 72 6.09 0.32 23.64
C ASN A 72 5.79 0.44 22.13
N ASN A 73 4.93 1.37 21.69
CA ASN A 73 4.71 1.60 20.27
C ASN A 73 5.88 2.40 19.68
N PRO A 74 6.51 1.92 18.59
CA PRO A 74 7.40 2.77 17.83
C PRO A 74 6.63 4.02 17.39
N LYS A 75 7.21 5.21 17.60
CA LYS A 75 6.60 6.51 17.22
C LYS A 75 6.45 6.69 15.70
N SER A 76 6.70 5.66 14.91
CA SER A 76 6.74 5.68 13.46
C SER A 76 5.65 4.76 12.93
N PHE A 77 4.82 5.28 12.04
CA PHE A 77 4.06 4.46 11.12
C PHE A 77 5.03 3.51 10.43
N ASP A 78 4.78 2.22 10.56
CA ASP A 78 5.55 1.17 9.91
C ASP A 78 4.88 0.88 8.56
N MET A 79 5.47 1.37 7.46
CA MET A 79 4.92 1.10 6.13
C MET A 79 4.99 -0.39 5.79
N ASP A 80 5.96 -1.11 6.37
CA ASP A 80 6.16 -2.54 6.12
C ASP A 80 5.11 -3.36 6.88
N ALA A 81 4.56 -2.82 7.99
CA ALA A 81 3.44 -3.42 8.71
C ALA A 81 2.11 -3.37 7.92
N VAL A 82 1.86 -2.26 7.20
CA VAL A 82 0.65 -2.15 6.36
C VAL A 82 0.74 -3.07 5.15
N SER A 83 1.89 -3.13 4.50
CA SER A 83 2.02 -3.82 3.23
C SER A 83 2.29 -5.32 3.38
N SER A 84 2.98 -5.74 4.44
CA SER A 84 3.48 -7.11 4.64
C SER A 84 4.35 -7.63 3.47
N TRP A 85 4.73 -6.76 2.54
CA TRP A 85 5.46 -7.07 1.33
C TRP A 85 6.87 -7.47 1.66
N ARG A 86 7.31 -8.55 1.02
CA ARG A 86 8.63 -9.15 1.28
C ARG A 86 9.57 -8.90 0.13
N ASP A 87 10.85 -8.90 0.44
CA ASP A 87 11.90 -8.94 -0.58
C ASP A 87 12.23 -10.38 -0.95
N ASN A 88 12.62 -10.59 -2.20
CA ASN A 88 13.21 -11.82 -2.70
C ASN A 88 12.32 -13.06 -2.50
N VAL A 89 11.01 -12.91 -2.70
CA VAL A 89 10.06 -14.02 -2.55
C VAL A 89 10.34 -15.07 -3.62
N PRO A 90 10.64 -16.33 -3.26
CA PRO A 90 10.94 -17.37 -4.24
C PRO A 90 9.68 -17.78 -5.01
N VAL A 91 9.80 -17.93 -6.32
CA VAL A 91 8.74 -18.43 -7.21
C VAL A 91 9.36 -19.41 -8.19
N GLU A 92 8.74 -20.59 -8.31
CA GLU A 92 9.12 -21.59 -9.31
C GLU A 92 8.16 -21.49 -10.50
N VAL A 93 8.71 -21.39 -11.70
CA VAL A 93 7.96 -21.28 -12.96
C VAL A 93 8.46 -22.35 -13.92
N ASP A 94 7.55 -23.26 -14.28
CA ASP A 94 7.77 -24.30 -15.29
C ASP A 94 7.19 -23.86 -16.63
N GLY A 95 7.96 -23.07 -17.38
CA GLY A 95 7.58 -22.57 -18.71
C GLY A 95 7.97 -21.10 -18.95
N ASN A 96 7.39 -20.53 -20.00
CA ASN A 96 7.65 -19.15 -20.40
C ASN A 96 6.91 -18.15 -19.51
N TYR A 97 7.53 -17.04 -19.17
CA TYR A 97 6.88 -16.01 -18.36
C TYR A 97 7.03 -14.60 -18.94
N MET A 98 6.03 -13.77 -18.69
CA MET A 98 5.99 -12.38 -19.11
C MET A 98 6.17 -11.47 -17.91
N VAL A 99 6.83 -10.34 -18.14
CA VAL A 99 6.96 -9.26 -17.17
C VAL A 99 6.49 -7.94 -17.79
N SER A 100 5.43 -7.36 -17.23
CA SER A 100 4.92 -6.03 -17.60
C SER A 100 5.10 -5.04 -16.46
N GLY A 101 4.77 -3.77 -16.65
CA GLY A 101 4.82 -2.78 -15.57
C GLY A 101 4.77 -1.34 -16.04
N ASP A 102 4.92 -0.40 -15.10
CA ASP A 102 4.88 1.03 -15.35
C ASP A 102 3.68 1.41 -16.22
N LYS A 103 2.50 0.88 -15.86
CA LYS A 103 1.24 1.15 -16.57
C LYS A 103 0.74 2.56 -16.27
N HIS A 104 0.97 3.00 -15.03
CA HIS A 104 0.52 4.31 -14.53
C HIS A 104 -0.98 4.52 -14.72
N LEU A 105 -1.83 3.56 -14.36
CA LEU A 105 -3.28 3.73 -14.46
C LEU A 105 -3.72 5.01 -13.71
N PRO A 106 -4.58 5.86 -14.30
CA PRO A 106 -5.33 5.70 -15.54
C PRO A 106 -4.68 6.33 -16.79
N PHE A 107 -3.38 6.59 -16.75
CA PHE A 107 -2.59 7.24 -17.79
C PHE A 107 -1.84 6.26 -18.70
N THR A 108 -2.22 4.98 -18.71
CA THR A 108 -1.66 4.01 -19.64
C THR A 108 -2.06 4.34 -21.08
N VAL A 109 -1.20 4.01 -22.04
CA VAL A 109 -1.48 4.21 -23.47
C VAL A 109 -2.59 3.27 -23.93
N ALA A 110 -3.47 3.78 -24.80
CA ALA A 110 -4.52 2.98 -25.40
C ALA A 110 -3.92 1.81 -26.19
N GLY A 111 -4.52 0.62 -26.06
CA GLY A 111 -4.04 -0.60 -26.72
C GLY A 111 -2.96 -1.37 -25.98
N TYR A 112 -2.42 -0.85 -24.85
CA TYR A 112 -1.37 -1.56 -24.11
C TYR A 112 -1.83 -2.91 -23.54
N LEU A 113 -3.03 -2.98 -22.94
CA LEU A 113 -3.58 -4.25 -22.43
C LEU A 113 -3.81 -5.29 -23.55
N PRO A 114 -4.48 -4.96 -24.67
CA PRO A 114 -4.56 -5.87 -25.82
C PRO A 114 -3.18 -6.38 -26.29
N PHE A 115 -2.20 -5.49 -26.38
CA PHE A 115 -0.82 -5.87 -26.71
C PHE A 115 -0.25 -6.90 -25.72
N LEU A 116 -0.38 -6.69 -24.41
CA LEU A 116 0.11 -7.66 -23.42
C LEU A 116 -0.57 -9.03 -23.57
N VAL A 117 -1.87 -9.06 -23.87
CA VAL A 117 -2.62 -10.30 -24.11
C VAL A 117 -2.14 -11.01 -25.38
N GLU A 118 -1.90 -10.26 -26.46
CA GLU A 118 -1.36 -10.80 -27.71
C GLU A 118 0.03 -11.41 -27.51
N VAL A 119 0.93 -10.70 -26.81
CA VAL A 119 2.26 -11.21 -26.48
C VAL A 119 2.17 -12.44 -25.59
N ALA A 120 1.29 -12.44 -24.58
CA ALA A 120 1.11 -13.58 -23.70
C ALA A 120 0.68 -14.85 -24.49
N ALA A 121 -0.21 -14.68 -25.46
CA ALA A 121 -0.64 -15.77 -26.33
C ALA A 121 0.43 -16.20 -27.33
N GLU A 122 1.18 -15.27 -27.92
CA GLU A 122 2.22 -15.55 -28.92
C GLU A 122 3.38 -16.38 -28.33
N TYR A 123 3.74 -16.14 -27.08
CA TYR A 123 4.87 -16.79 -26.42
C TYR A 123 4.47 -17.89 -25.43
N ASP A 124 3.22 -18.36 -25.46
CA ASP A 124 2.70 -19.41 -24.58
C ASP A 124 3.03 -19.16 -23.09
N ILE A 125 2.73 -17.95 -22.62
CA ILE A 125 3.09 -17.50 -21.28
C ILE A 125 2.28 -18.24 -20.22
N VAL A 126 2.97 -18.86 -19.26
CA VAL A 126 2.37 -19.61 -18.14
C VAL A 126 2.33 -18.83 -16.83
N ALA A 127 3.14 -17.78 -16.70
CA ALA A 127 3.18 -16.93 -15.51
C ALA A 127 3.35 -15.45 -15.89
N HIS A 128 2.64 -14.58 -15.18
CA HIS A 128 2.71 -13.14 -15.35
C HIS A 128 3.29 -12.47 -14.09
N PHE A 129 4.28 -11.61 -14.32
CA PHE A 129 4.82 -10.70 -13.32
C PHE A 129 4.54 -9.25 -13.73
N ASP A 130 4.27 -8.41 -12.73
CA ASP A 130 4.10 -6.98 -12.89
C ASP A 130 5.17 -6.29 -12.04
N ILE A 131 6.03 -5.45 -12.60
CA ILE A 131 7.08 -4.79 -11.80
C ILE A 131 6.58 -3.61 -10.97
N GLY A 132 5.32 -3.20 -11.11
CA GLY A 132 4.74 -2.12 -10.33
C GLY A 132 4.55 -0.82 -11.09
N ASP A 133 4.28 0.24 -10.33
CA ASP A 133 3.66 1.47 -10.83
C ASP A 133 2.38 1.14 -11.61
N PHE A 134 1.57 0.25 -11.01
CA PHE A 134 0.28 -0.19 -11.56
C PHE A 134 -0.69 0.99 -11.60
N THR A 135 -0.70 1.80 -10.54
CA THR A 135 -1.42 3.08 -10.49
C THR A 135 -0.46 4.26 -10.45
N ASP A 136 -0.78 5.39 -11.08
CA ASP A 136 0.12 6.55 -11.02
C ASP A 136 0.06 7.28 -9.68
N GLN A 137 -1.14 7.53 -9.18
CA GLN A 137 -1.37 8.35 -7.98
C GLN A 137 -0.70 9.74 -8.08
N LEU A 138 -0.81 10.42 -9.23
CA LEU A 138 -0.23 11.74 -9.50
C LEU A 138 -0.72 12.77 -8.49
N ALA A 139 -2.02 12.77 -8.21
CA ALA A 139 -2.63 13.67 -7.24
C ALA A 139 -2.02 13.54 -5.84
N LEU A 140 -1.51 12.35 -5.49
CA LEU A 140 -0.84 12.06 -4.22
C LEU A 140 0.67 12.21 -4.29
N SER A 141 1.24 12.56 -5.44
CA SER A 141 2.68 12.81 -5.58
C SER A 141 3.13 14.02 -4.75
N PHE A 142 4.43 14.12 -4.50
CA PHE A 142 5.03 15.27 -3.81
C PHE A 142 5.42 16.41 -4.75
N PHE A 143 5.25 16.23 -6.06
CA PHE A 143 5.60 17.21 -7.08
C PHE A 143 4.46 18.19 -7.34
N ASP A 144 4.77 19.28 -8.05
CA ASP A 144 3.76 20.23 -8.52
C ASP A 144 2.81 19.54 -9.51
N LYS A 145 1.52 19.85 -9.38
CA LYS A 145 0.47 19.26 -10.21
C LYS A 145 0.18 20.20 -11.37
N PRO A 146 0.02 19.69 -12.61
CA PRO A 146 -0.45 20.51 -13.72
C PRO A 146 -1.85 21.05 -13.40
N TYR A 147 -2.21 22.18 -14.01
CA TYR A 147 -3.52 22.82 -13.78
C TYR A 147 -4.69 21.90 -14.14
N GLU A 148 -4.47 21.04 -15.12
CA GLU A 148 -5.44 20.07 -15.64
C GLU A 148 -5.50 18.78 -14.81
N ALA A 149 -4.70 18.65 -13.75
CA ALA A 149 -4.67 17.44 -12.92
C ALA A 149 -6.02 17.17 -12.25
N GLU A 150 -6.46 15.93 -12.35
CA GLU A 150 -7.63 15.44 -11.62
C GLU A 150 -7.43 15.49 -10.09
N SER A 151 -8.55 15.50 -9.38
CA SER A 151 -8.52 15.25 -7.93
C SER A 151 -8.09 13.81 -7.65
N ALA A 152 -7.52 13.57 -6.46
CA ALA A 152 -7.12 12.22 -6.06
C ALA A 152 -8.25 11.19 -6.15
N TYR A 153 -9.48 11.59 -5.83
CA TYR A 153 -10.64 10.71 -5.94
C TYR A 153 -11.01 10.38 -7.39
N SER A 154 -10.97 11.36 -8.28
CA SER A 154 -11.29 11.17 -9.71
C SER A 154 -10.25 10.28 -10.38
N GLU A 155 -8.96 10.55 -10.15
CA GLU A 155 -7.86 9.75 -10.69
C GLU A 155 -7.94 8.30 -10.19
N PHE A 156 -8.12 8.11 -8.88
CA PHE A 156 -8.29 6.79 -8.27
C PHE A 156 -9.48 6.03 -8.86
N THR A 157 -10.64 6.65 -8.99
CA THR A 157 -11.85 5.99 -9.51
C THR A 157 -11.66 5.51 -10.94
N ARG A 158 -10.95 6.29 -11.77
CA ARG A 158 -10.59 5.87 -13.14
C ARG A 158 -9.58 4.73 -13.14
N ALA A 159 -8.54 4.79 -12.31
CA ALA A 159 -7.55 3.73 -12.20
C ALA A 159 -8.20 2.41 -11.75
N TRP A 160 -9.04 2.48 -10.72
CA TRP A 160 -9.82 1.37 -10.18
C TRP A 160 -10.72 0.73 -11.25
N ALA A 161 -11.46 1.54 -12.01
CA ALA A 161 -12.30 1.04 -13.10
C ALA A 161 -11.50 0.35 -14.21
N MET A 162 -10.28 0.82 -14.52
CA MET A 162 -9.41 0.22 -15.53
C MET A 162 -8.74 -1.07 -15.02
N ALA A 163 -8.43 -1.16 -13.73
CA ALA A 163 -7.75 -2.30 -13.12
C ALA A 163 -8.52 -3.61 -13.33
N GLU A 164 -9.85 -3.57 -13.30
CA GLU A 164 -10.71 -4.74 -13.55
C GLU A 164 -10.38 -5.46 -14.86
N SER A 165 -10.09 -4.71 -15.93
CA SER A 165 -9.73 -5.33 -17.23
C SER A 165 -8.39 -6.06 -17.18
N TYR A 166 -7.45 -5.57 -16.34
CA TYR A 166 -6.17 -6.25 -16.13
C TYR A 166 -6.35 -7.51 -15.27
N TYR A 167 -7.19 -7.47 -14.25
CA TYR A 167 -7.52 -8.65 -13.44
C TYR A 167 -8.17 -9.76 -14.26
N GLN A 168 -9.04 -9.41 -15.21
CA GLN A 168 -9.68 -10.37 -16.11
C GLN A 168 -8.69 -10.97 -17.12
N ALA A 169 -7.78 -10.15 -17.65
CA ALA A 169 -6.78 -10.60 -18.62
C ALA A 169 -5.66 -11.44 -17.98
N PHE A 170 -5.27 -11.09 -16.76
CA PHE A 170 -4.21 -11.74 -15.99
C PHE A 170 -4.74 -12.11 -14.60
N PRO A 171 -5.52 -13.20 -14.46
CA PRO A 171 -6.16 -13.57 -13.19
C PRO A 171 -5.17 -13.91 -12.09
N ASP A 172 -4.00 -14.45 -12.45
CA ASP A 172 -2.90 -14.76 -11.54
C ASP A 172 -1.71 -13.85 -11.88
N THR A 173 -1.19 -13.09 -10.91
CA THR A 173 -0.07 -12.16 -11.15
C THR A 173 0.79 -11.99 -9.90
N TYR A 174 2.11 -12.01 -10.11
CA TYR A 174 3.09 -11.63 -9.11
C TYR A 174 3.50 -10.17 -9.33
N MET A 175 2.98 -9.27 -8.50
CA MET A 175 3.25 -7.84 -8.60
C MET A 175 4.36 -7.41 -7.63
N CYS A 176 5.37 -6.72 -8.15
CA CYS A 176 6.30 -5.93 -7.36
C CYS A 176 5.69 -4.56 -7.15
N ALA A 177 5.66 -4.04 -5.92
CA ALA A 177 5.13 -2.71 -5.68
C ALA A 177 6.11 -1.63 -6.15
N GLY A 178 5.59 -0.69 -6.94
CA GLY A 178 6.35 0.45 -7.42
C GLY A 178 6.32 1.66 -6.48
N ASN A 179 7.13 2.66 -6.80
CA ASN A 179 7.21 3.89 -6.01
C ASN A 179 5.96 4.78 -6.13
N HIS A 180 5.15 4.59 -7.17
CA HIS A 180 3.83 5.22 -7.33
C HIS A 180 2.77 4.52 -6.49
N ASP A 181 2.81 3.18 -6.43
CA ASP A 181 1.82 2.38 -5.72
C ASP A 181 1.79 2.70 -4.21
N VAL A 182 2.93 3.11 -3.64
CA VAL A 182 3.07 3.48 -2.21
C VAL A 182 2.84 4.96 -1.90
N ARG A 183 2.45 5.80 -2.87
CA ARG A 183 2.33 7.26 -2.64
C ARG A 183 1.29 7.58 -1.57
N TYR A 184 0.15 6.89 -1.56
CA TYR A 184 -0.87 7.07 -0.53
C TYR A 184 -0.36 6.74 0.88
N LEU A 185 0.42 5.65 1.03
CA LEU A 185 1.06 5.29 2.30
C LEU A 185 2.02 6.40 2.77
N ARG A 186 2.84 6.91 1.84
CA ARG A 186 3.77 8.01 2.15
C ARG A 186 3.05 9.30 2.56
N GLN A 187 1.88 9.59 1.99
CA GLN A 187 1.06 10.71 2.42
C GLN A 187 0.47 10.46 3.81
N ALA A 188 -0.02 9.25 4.10
CA ALA A 188 -0.54 8.88 5.41
C ALA A 188 0.52 9.05 6.52
N VAL A 189 1.75 8.58 6.27
CA VAL A 189 2.91 8.80 7.16
C VAL A 189 3.12 10.29 7.42
N LYS A 190 3.13 11.12 6.35
CA LYS A 190 3.42 12.55 6.44
C LYS A 190 2.41 13.31 7.32
N VAL A 191 1.14 12.92 7.28
CA VAL A 191 0.09 13.54 8.12
C VAL A 191 -0.06 12.85 9.49
N GLY A 192 0.75 11.83 9.77
CA GLY A 192 0.75 11.11 11.04
C GLY A 192 -0.47 10.20 11.25
N LEU A 193 -1.06 9.67 10.18
CA LEU A 193 -2.07 8.62 10.31
C LEU A 193 -1.40 7.35 10.85
N PRO A 194 -2.03 6.63 11.80
CA PRO A 194 -1.52 5.36 12.28
C PRO A 194 -1.87 4.21 11.32
N GLU A 195 -1.10 3.12 11.38
CA GLU A 195 -1.24 1.92 10.52
C GLU A 195 -2.69 1.42 10.37
N PRO A 196 -3.50 1.26 11.43
CA PRO A 196 -4.87 0.71 11.30
C PRO A 196 -5.86 1.60 10.54
N PHE A 197 -5.47 2.83 10.18
CA PHE A 197 -6.32 3.76 9.41
C PHE A 197 -6.07 3.64 7.90
N VAL A 198 -5.09 2.86 7.49
CA VAL A 198 -4.62 2.77 6.12
C VAL A 198 -4.78 1.33 5.64
N ARG A 199 -5.43 1.18 4.49
CA ARG A 199 -5.63 -0.11 3.82
C ARG A 199 -4.45 -0.46 2.92
N THR A 200 -4.27 -1.73 2.59
CA THR A 200 -3.22 -2.17 1.67
C THR A 200 -3.55 -1.80 0.21
N LEU A 201 -2.59 -1.92 -0.71
CA LEU A 201 -2.81 -1.61 -2.13
C LEU A 201 -3.88 -2.55 -2.72
N GLU A 202 -3.77 -3.82 -2.35
CA GLU A 202 -4.67 -4.91 -2.70
C GLU A 202 -6.10 -4.59 -2.25
N GLU A 203 -6.26 -4.11 -1.02
CA GLU A 203 -7.58 -3.74 -0.47
C GLU A 203 -8.17 -2.47 -1.10
N ILE A 204 -7.36 -1.47 -1.46
CA ILE A 204 -7.89 -0.24 -2.08
C ILE A 204 -8.18 -0.44 -3.57
N MET A 205 -7.46 -1.34 -4.24
CA MET A 205 -7.66 -1.62 -5.66
C MET A 205 -8.59 -2.81 -5.92
N ASP A 206 -9.12 -3.43 -4.85
CA ASP A 206 -9.91 -4.67 -4.92
C ASP A 206 -9.21 -5.77 -5.75
N MET A 207 -7.90 -5.93 -5.53
CA MET A 207 -7.10 -6.92 -6.26
C MET A 207 -7.63 -8.34 -5.99
N PRO A 208 -7.63 -9.23 -7.01
CA PRO A 208 -7.95 -10.63 -6.81
C PRO A 208 -7.03 -11.27 -5.76
N PRO A 209 -7.50 -12.22 -4.94
CA PRO A 209 -6.64 -12.92 -3.98
C PRO A 209 -5.47 -13.69 -4.61
N THR A 210 -5.55 -13.95 -5.91
CA THR A 210 -4.53 -14.57 -6.76
C THR A 210 -3.44 -13.60 -7.21
N TRP A 211 -3.63 -12.30 -7.01
CA TRP A 211 -2.59 -11.29 -7.16
C TRP A 211 -1.79 -11.21 -5.86
N SER A 212 -0.50 -11.51 -5.97
CA SER A 212 0.43 -11.41 -4.85
C SER A 212 1.27 -10.15 -5.02
N VAL A 213 1.23 -9.23 -4.05
CA VAL A 213 2.06 -8.03 -4.06
C VAL A 213 3.22 -8.20 -3.08
N ASN A 214 4.44 -7.93 -3.55
CA ASN A 214 5.67 -7.96 -2.76
C ASN A 214 6.63 -6.87 -3.24
N ASN A 215 7.79 -6.70 -2.62
CA ASN A 215 8.79 -5.75 -3.10
C ASN A 215 9.61 -6.35 -4.26
N SER A 216 9.86 -7.66 -4.22
CA SER A 216 10.62 -8.37 -5.26
C SER A 216 10.41 -9.89 -5.21
N TYR A 217 10.67 -10.54 -6.34
CA TYR A 217 10.62 -12.00 -6.50
C TYR A 217 11.94 -12.56 -7.03
N ILE A 218 12.28 -13.78 -6.60
CA ILE A 218 13.36 -14.58 -7.20
C ILE A 218 12.72 -15.75 -7.95
N VAL A 219 12.82 -15.72 -9.28
CA VAL A 219 12.30 -16.76 -10.16
C VAL A 219 13.37 -17.83 -10.38
N ASN A 220 12.99 -19.10 -10.18
CA ASN A 220 13.82 -20.30 -10.41
C ASN A 220 15.21 -20.22 -9.73
N GLY A 221 15.28 -19.51 -8.61
CA GLY A 221 16.51 -19.32 -7.82
C GLY A 221 17.59 -18.42 -8.43
N ASP A 222 17.40 -17.83 -9.61
CA ASP A 222 18.51 -17.16 -10.31
C ASP A 222 18.18 -15.83 -11.01
N THR A 223 16.90 -15.45 -11.05
CA THR A 223 16.42 -14.22 -11.69
C THR A 223 15.64 -13.36 -10.71
N LEU A 224 16.14 -12.15 -10.43
CA LEU A 224 15.45 -11.16 -9.60
C LEU A 224 14.50 -10.32 -10.46
N ILE A 225 13.25 -10.18 -10.01
CA ILE A 225 12.26 -9.26 -10.55
C ILE A 225 11.92 -8.23 -9.46
N GLU A 226 12.09 -6.95 -9.78
CA GLU A 226 11.77 -5.82 -8.88
C GLU A 226 11.38 -4.58 -9.70
N HIS A 227 10.71 -3.60 -9.10
CA HIS A 227 10.40 -2.33 -9.78
C HIS A 227 11.68 -1.63 -10.27
N GLY A 228 12.64 -1.54 -9.35
CA GLY A 228 13.85 -0.76 -9.49
C GLY A 228 13.79 0.57 -8.75
N THR A 229 14.94 1.05 -8.32
CA THR A 229 15.09 2.28 -7.53
C THR A 229 16.11 3.25 -8.11
N SER A 230 16.80 2.83 -9.18
CA SER A 230 17.96 3.52 -9.75
C SER A 230 17.60 4.10 -11.11
N ALA A 231 18.14 5.29 -11.40
CA ALA A 231 17.95 5.97 -12.67
C ALA A 231 19.06 5.66 -13.69
N GLY A 232 18.76 5.86 -14.97
CA GLY A 232 19.73 5.84 -16.06
C GLY A 232 19.73 4.57 -16.91
N LYS A 233 20.34 4.65 -18.10
CA LYS A 233 20.29 3.61 -19.14
C LYS A 233 20.77 2.23 -18.68
N LYS A 234 21.76 2.21 -17.80
CA LYS A 234 22.40 0.97 -17.31
C LYS A 234 21.90 0.55 -15.93
N ALA A 235 20.79 1.12 -15.42
CA ALA A 235 20.32 0.82 -14.06
C ALA A 235 20.14 -0.68 -13.81
N THR A 236 19.43 -1.37 -14.70
CA THR A 236 19.20 -2.82 -14.63
C THR A 236 20.48 -3.63 -14.78
N TYR A 237 21.35 -3.24 -15.73
CA TYR A 237 22.67 -3.86 -15.90
C TYR A 237 23.53 -3.75 -14.64
N THR A 238 23.63 -2.55 -14.07
CA THR A 238 24.41 -2.29 -12.87
C THR A 238 23.84 -3.07 -11.69
N ARG A 239 22.50 -3.15 -11.59
CA ARG A 239 21.86 -3.98 -10.57
C ARG A 239 22.22 -5.45 -10.70
N ALA A 240 22.15 -6.02 -11.90
CA ALA A 240 22.55 -7.41 -12.17
C ALA A 240 24.00 -7.70 -11.80
N MET A 241 24.92 -6.78 -12.12
CA MET A 241 26.33 -6.86 -11.72
C MET A 241 26.52 -6.83 -10.20
N MET A 242 25.78 -5.97 -9.49
CA MET A 242 25.92 -5.81 -8.04
C MET A 242 25.43 -7.01 -7.25
N ILE A 243 24.33 -7.64 -7.67
CA ILE A 243 23.74 -8.77 -6.94
C ILE A 243 24.21 -10.13 -7.45
N GLY A 244 24.81 -10.18 -8.65
CA GLY A 244 25.26 -11.43 -9.25
C GLY A 244 24.10 -12.37 -9.63
N MET A 245 23.04 -11.82 -10.22
CA MET A 245 21.86 -12.56 -10.71
C MET A 245 21.39 -11.99 -12.05
N ASN A 246 20.51 -12.71 -12.75
CA ASN A 246 19.73 -12.07 -13.81
C ASN A 246 18.76 -11.07 -13.16
N VAL A 247 18.45 -9.97 -13.85
CA VAL A 247 17.59 -8.92 -13.30
C VAL A 247 16.58 -8.47 -14.34
N ILE A 248 15.31 -8.36 -13.91
CA ILE A 248 14.23 -7.71 -14.65
C ILE A 248 13.75 -6.50 -13.85
N GLN A 249 13.72 -5.32 -14.49
CA GLN A 249 13.25 -4.06 -13.91
C GLN A 249 12.58 -3.17 -14.95
N GLY A 250 11.99 -2.06 -14.49
CA GLY A 250 11.53 -0.95 -15.33
C GLY A 250 11.89 0.37 -14.69
N HIS A 251 10.90 1.10 -14.18
CA HIS A 251 10.98 2.34 -13.38
C HIS A 251 11.54 3.57 -14.11
N THR A 252 12.57 3.39 -14.94
CA THR A 252 13.26 4.48 -15.64
C THR A 252 12.48 5.01 -16.85
N HIS A 253 11.50 4.24 -17.34
CA HIS A 253 10.60 4.50 -18.48
C HIS A 253 11.28 4.70 -19.84
N ASN A 254 12.46 5.30 -19.88
CA ASN A 254 13.15 5.75 -21.09
C ASN A 254 13.80 4.64 -21.89
N TYR A 255 13.99 3.46 -21.28
CA TYR A 255 14.81 2.40 -21.83
C TYR A 255 14.01 1.11 -21.81
N GLY A 256 14.25 0.27 -22.81
CA GLY A 256 13.74 -1.09 -22.91
C GLY A 256 14.75 -1.90 -23.70
N GLY A 257 14.96 -3.15 -23.31
CA GLY A 257 15.95 -4.01 -23.96
C GLY A 257 16.67 -4.96 -23.02
N VAL A 258 17.48 -5.83 -23.63
CA VAL A 258 18.27 -6.85 -22.94
C VAL A 258 19.75 -6.53 -23.07
N GLU A 259 20.47 -6.68 -21.97
CA GLU A 259 21.92 -6.61 -21.93
C GLU A 259 22.49 -7.90 -21.36
N TYR A 260 23.39 -8.55 -22.10
CA TYR A 260 24.10 -9.73 -21.62
C TYR A 260 25.39 -9.34 -20.92
N ILE A 261 25.66 -10.05 -19.83
CA ILE A 261 26.82 -9.92 -18.98
C ILE A 261 27.55 -11.26 -19.00
N ASN A 262 28.85 -11.26 -19.23
CA ASN A 262 29.66 -12.46 -19.06
C ASN A 262 30.87 -12.10 -18.19
N ASP A 263 30.93 -12.70 -17.01
CA ASP A 263 32.00 -12.50 -16.03
C ASP A 263 33.13 -13.54 -16.14
N GLY A 264 33.06 -14.41 -17.17
CA GLY A 264 33.98 -15.52 -17.39
C GLY A 264 33.59 -16.83 -16.69
N PHE A 265 32.60 -16.80 -15.78
CA PHE A 265 32.10 -17.97 -15.04
C PHE A 265 30.64 -18.30 -15.36
N LYS A 266 29.78 -17.28 -15.41
CA LYS A 266 28.36 -17.41 -15.74
C LYS A 266 27.95 -16.29 -16.69
N GLN A 267 27.19 -16.65 -17.73
CA GLN A 267 26.47 -15.66 -18.50
C GLN A 267 25.22 -15.25 -17.74
N ARG A 268 25.03 -13.96 -17.57
CA ARG A 268 23.86 -13.33 -16.96
C ARG A 268 23.25 -12.34 -17.93
N TRP A 269 22.07 -11.85 -17.59
CA TRP A 269 21.41 -10.84 -18.38
C TRP A 269 20.60 -9.87 -17.52
N ALA A 270 20.39 -8.68 -18.06
CA ALA A 270 19.58 -7.63 -17.48
C ALA A 270 18.52 -7.21 -18.51
N LEU A 271 17.25 -7.32 -18.14
CA LEU A 271 16.12 -6.96 -19.00
C LEU A 271 15.39 -5.76 -18.40
N ASN A 272 15.39 -4.65 -19.15
CA ASN A 272 14.50 -3.54 -18.87
C ASN A 272 13.22 -3.72 -19.69
N VAL A 273 12.06 -3.80 -19.02
CA VAL A 273 10.77 -4.12 -19.64
C VAL A 273 10.09 -2.93 -20.30
N GLY A 274 10.68 -1.73 -20.23
CA GLY A 274 10.04 -0.51 -20.73
C GLY A 274 8.89 -0.07 -19.82
N CYS A 275 7.83 0.48 -20.42
CA CYS A 275 6.63 0.91 -19.68
C CYS A 275 5.35 0.90 -20.55
N GLY A 276 4.21 1.16 -19.91
CA GLY A 276 2.89 1.27 -20.55
C GLY A 276 2.26 2.67 -20.50
N ILE A 277 3.00 3.70 -20.09
CA ILE A 277 2.47 5.06 -19.90
C ILE A 277 2.20 5.79 -21.22
N ASP A 278 1.08 6.50 -21.31
CA ASP A 278 0.84 7.49 -22.36
C ASP A 278 1.70 8.74 -22.11
N TYR A 279 2.74 8.88 -22.92
CA TYR A 279 3.61 10.05 -22.90
C TYR A 279 2.88 11.37 -23.22
N ASN A 280 1.73 11.32 -23.89
CA ASN A 280 0.90 12.51 -24.17
C ASN A 280 -0.02 12.89 -23.02
N SER A 281 -0.16 12.05 -21.99
CA SER A 281 -0.92 12.39 -20.78
C SER A 281 -0.32 13.61 -20.07
N TYR A 282 -1.12 14.27 -19.23
CA TYR A 282 -0.61 15.32 -18.36
C TYR A 282 0.28 14.77 -17.24
N ALA A 283 0.13 13.49 -16.88
CA ALA A 283 0.95 12.82 -15.87
C ALA A 283 2.41 12.69 -16.33
N ALA A 284 2.64 12.43 -17.62
CA ALA A 284 3.96 12.38 -18.22
C ALA A 284 4.54 13.77 -18.59
N ARG A 285 3.88 14.88 -18.23
CA ARG A 285 4.29 16.24 -18.64
C ARG A 285 5.69 16.62 -18.15
N TYR A 286 6.11 16.12 -16.97
CA TYR A 286 7.47 16.32 -16.46
C TYR A 286 8.54 15.76 -17.43
N ALA A 287 8.23 14.66 -18.11
CA ALA A 287 9.14 13.98 -19.02
C ALA A 287 9.29 14.71 -20.38
N ARG A 288 8.43 15.70 -20.69
CA ARG A 288 8.31 16.23 -22.05
C ARG A 288 9.56 16.95 -22.56
N ASN A 289 10.27 17.63 -21.67
CA ASN A 289 11.47 18.39 -22.02
C ASN A 289 12.73 17.54 -22.01
N PHE A 290 12.66 16.27 -21.60
CA PHE A 290 13.80 15.38 -21.64
C PHE A 290 14.00 14.83 -23.07
N PRO A 291 15.25 14.68 -23.52
CA PRO A 291 15.55 14.17 -24.86
C PRO A 291 15.15 12.70 -25.01
N HIS A 292 15.22 11.92 -23.93
CA HIS A 292 14.79 10.54 -23.91
C HIS A 292 13.29 10.46 -23.68
N LYS A 293 12.59 9.76 -24.59
CA LYS A 293 11.16 9.49 -24.49
C LYS A 293 10.94 8.10 -23.89
N PRO A 294 9.74 7.83 -23.34
CA PRO A 294 9.41 6.49 -22.84
C PRO A 294 9.57 5.44 -23.94
N THR A 295 10.13 4.28 -23.57
CA THR A 295 10.21 3.11 -24.43
C THR A 295 9.09 2.16 -24.02
N LEU A 296 8.07 2.05 -24.88
CA LEU A 296 6.88 1.27 -24.57
C LEU A 296 7.08 -0.21 -24.93
N GLY A 297 6.64 -1.11 -24.06
CA GLY A 297 6.75 -2.54 -24.30
C GLY A 297 6.57 -3.40 -23.05
N CYS A 298 7.02 -4.64 -23.14
CA CYS A 298 7.10 -5.57 -22.02
C CYS A 298 8.30 -6.52 -22.19
N GLY A 299 8.60 -7.30 -21.16
CA GLY A 299 9.59 -8.37 -21.20
C GLY A 299 8.95 -9.73 -21.30
N VAL A 300 9.60 -10.67 -22.00
CA VAL A 300 9.29 -12.10 -21.92
C VAL A 300 10.58 -12.89 -21.68
N VAL A 301 10.47 -14.03 -21.03
CA VAL A 301 11.55 -14.99 -20.88
C VAL A 301 11.06 -16.32 -21.41
N VAL A 302 11.64 -16.74 -22.54
CA VAL A 302 11.23 -17.93 -23.30
C VAL A 302 12.38 -18.92 -23.28
N ASP A 303 12.15 -20.12 -22.74
CA ASP A 303 13.19 -21.13 -22.53
C ASP A 303 14.45 -20.57 -21.83
N GLY A 304 14.25 -19.67 -20.85
CA GLY A 304 15.32 -19.00 -20.11
C GLY A 304 16.03 -17.86 -20.88
N ILE A 305 15.57 -17.52 -22.08
CA ILE A 305 16.12 -16.45 -22.92
C ILE A 305 15.26 -15.19 -22.77
N PRO A 306 15.81 -14.07 -22.26
CA PRO A 306 15.08 -12.81 -22.14
C PRO A 306 14.92 -12.12 -23.50
N MET A 307 13.76 -11.51 -23.71
CA MET A 307 13.45 -10.65 -24.84
C MET A 307 12.67 -9.43 -24.37
N PHE A 308 12.94 -8.28 -24.99
CA PHE A 308 12.10 -7.10 -24.89
C PHE A 308 11.21 -7.03 -26.11
N ILE A 309 9.90 -6.95 -25.90
CA ILE A 309 8.89 -6.85 -26.95
C ILE A 309 8.38 -5.41 -26.98
N PRO A 310 8.70 -4.63 -28.03
CA PRO A 310 8.27 -3.24 -28.12
C PRO A 310 6.78 -3.14 -28.44
N PHE A 311 6.06 -2.28 -27.72
CA PHE A 311 4.72 -1.87 -28.09
C PHE A 311 4.78 -0.94 -29.30
N ARG A 312 4.09 -1.31 -30.38
CA ARG A 312 3.96 -0.51 -31.61
C ARG A 312 2.49 -0.14 -31.77
N GLY A 313 2.15 1.09 -31.35
CA GLY A 313 0.81 1.67 -31.56
C GLY A 313 0.56 2.11 -32.99
#